data_AF-A0A0V8RUM5-F1
#
_entry.id   AF-A0A0V8RUM5-F1
#
_cell.length_a   1.000
_cell.length_b   1.000
_cell.length_c   1.000
_cell.angle_alpha   90.00
_cell.angle_beta   90.00
_cell.angle_gamma   90.00
#
_symmetry.space_group_name_H-M   'P 1'
#
loop_
_entity.id
_entity.type
_entity.pdbx_description
1 polymer ?
#
loop_
_entity_poly.entity_id
_entity_poly.type
_entity_poly.pdbx_seq_one_letter_code
_entity_poly.pdbx_strand_id
1 'polypeptide(L)'
;MPQIPAGSVVYLIEHLLSEPGKLREVLSIISGGKCKCMIADMPFTAVLENNGFTVEQVVGVGSIICPPGCGDSGVTVHASTWGYGRLVPGDRTCIVAASEEVAALIRSPGIRVVEVDYEEFFENVVRKGLNGVMVVSKDYGGLEVQERGGICGNLYSHNPLHPAGAVGKPSPSCCIENIYEIVGPRARLINKILSVNDVSIIGEVKGIGEGLILFFNPVRASGYASLAAWLGVMYACGSTAEYM
;
A
#
# COMPACT_ATOMS: atom_id res chain seq x y z
N MET A 1 16.82 4.84 -12.32
CA MET A 1 16.82 4.14 -11.02
C MET A 1 17.41 5.08 -10.00
N PRO A 2 16.77 5.28 -8.86
CA PRO A 2 17.39 6.01 -7.77
C PRO A 2 18.47 5.24 -7.02
N GLN A 3 19.49 5.96 -6.55
CA GLN A 3 20.53 5.38 -5.70
C GLN A 3 20.01 5.27 -4.27
N ILE A 4 20.18 4.11 -3.66
CA ILE A 4 19.92 3.85 -2.25
C ILE A 4 21.27 3.94 -1.53
N PRO A 5 21.50 4.94 -0.67
CA PRO A 5 22.79 5.12 -0.03
C PRO A 5 23.04 4.03 1.02
N ALA A 6 24.32 3.70 1.23
CA ALA A 6 24.74 2.92 2.39
C ALA A 6 24.26 3.58 3.71
N GLY A 7 23.93 2.75 4.69
CA GLY A 7 23.30 3.15 5.95
C GLY A 7 21.79 3.35 5.87
N SER A 8 21.16 3.23 4.70
CA SER A 8 19.68 3.29 4.60
C SER A 8 19.05 2.15 5.38
N VAL A 9 18.00 2.44 6.14
CA VAL A 9 17.29 1.47 6.96
C VAL A 9 16.29 0.71 6.09
N VAL A 10 16.23 -0.61 6.21
CA VAL A 10 15.36 -1.48 5.40
C VAL A 10 14.39 -2.22 6.30
N TYR A 11 13.09 -2.02 6.08
CA TYR A 11 12.01 -2.83 6.62
C TYR A 11 11.60 -3.84 5.56
N LEU A 12 12.19 -5.04 5.63
CA LEU A 12 11.90 -6.15 4.72
C LEU A 12 10.43 -6.54 4.81
N ILE A 13 9.81 -6.82 3.67
CA ILE A 13 8.40 -7.25 3.61
C ILE A 13 8.17 -8.50 4.47
N GLU A 14 9.11 -9.43 4.53
CA GLU A 14 9.04 -10.63 5.36
C GLU A 14 8.91 -10.31 6.85
N HIS A 15 9.60 -9.27 7.32
CA HIS A 15 9.50 -8.81 8.71
C HIS A 15 8.18 -8.08 8.98
N LEU A 16 7.70 -7.30 8.02
CA LEU A 16 6.40 -6.63 8.12
C LEU A 16 5.25 -7.65 8.15
N LEU A 17 5.41 -8.77 7.45
CA LEU A 17 4.46 -9.89 7.48
C LEU A 17 4.48 -10.61 8.83
N SER A 18 5.65 -10.91 9.39
CA SER A 18 5.74 -11.59 10.69
C SER A 18 5.27 -10.72 11.86
N GLU A 19 5.40 -9.40 11.75
CA GLU A 19 5.03 -8.44 12.80
C GLU A 19 4.24 -7.26 12.22
N PRO A 20 2.94 -7.43 11.88
CA PRO A 20 2.14 -6.38 11.24
C PRO A 20 2.03 -5.08 12.05
N GLY A 21 2.26 -5.13 13.36
CA GLY A 21 2.33 -3.95 14.24
C GLY A 21 3.44 -2.97 13.86
N LYS A 22 4.57 -3.44 13.33
CA LYS A 22 5.72 -2.62 12.90
C LYS A 22 5.34 -1.57 11.86
N LEU A 23 4.34 -1.85 11.03
CA LEU A 23 3.89 -0.87 10.04
C LEU A 23 3.43 0.44 10.68
N ARG A 24 2.77 0.38 11.85
CA ARG A 24 2.32 1.60 12.56
C ARG A 24 3.50 2.44 13.02
N GLU A 25 4.57 1.79 13.47
CA GLU A 25 5.82 2.43 13.89
C GLU A 25 6.48 3.12 12.69
N VAL A 26 6.62 2.41 11.57
CA VAL A 26 7.14 2.96 10.31
C VAL A 26 6.32 4.15 9.81
N LEU A 27 4.98 4.03 9.82
CA LEU A 27 4.11 5.14 9.43
C LEU A 27 4.31 6.36 10.33
N SER A 28 4.49 6.18 11.63
CA SER A 28 4.73 7.30 12.56
C SER A 28 6.07 8.02 12.30
N ILE A 29 7.11 7.28 11.90
CA ILE A 29 8.40 7.84 11.48
C ILE A 29 8.22 8.70 10.22
N ILE A 30 7.45 8.21 9.25
CA ILE A 30 7.17 8.90 7.99
C ILE A 30 6.35 10.18 8.24
N SER A 31 5.31 10.11 9.08
CA SER A 31 4.46 11.25 9.47
C SER A 31 5.23 12.41 10.08
N GLY A 32 6.40 12.17 10.68
CA GLY A 32 7.24 13.19 11.30
C GLY A 32 7.85 14.20 10.32
N GLY A 33 7.65 14.03 9.01
CA GLY A 33 8.02 14.99 7.95
C GLY A 33 9.52 15.12 7.68
N LYS A 34 10.37 14.46 8.47
CA LYS A 34 11.83 14.49 8.32
C LYS A 34 12.38 13.32 7.50
N CYS A 35 11.60 12.28 7.31
CA CYS A 35 12.04 11.02 6.71
C CYS A 35 11.25 10.70 5.45
N LYS A 36 11.90 10.82 4.28
CA LYS A 36 11.33 10.45 2.98
C LYS A 36 11.64 8.99 2.67
N CYS A 37 10.82 8.09 3.20
CA CYS A 37 10.95 6.67 2.92
C CYS A 37 10.35 6.33 1.55
N MET A 38 10.80 5.24 0.95
CA MET A 38 10.24 4.66 -0.27
C MET A 38 9.63 3.30 0.04
N ILE A 39 8.59 2.92 -0.71
CA ILE A 39 8.09 1.56 -0.78
C ILE A 39 8.59 0.92 -2.08
N ALA A 40 9.30 -0.21 -1.97
CA ALA A 40 9.84 -0.93 -3.11
C ALA A 40 8.71 -1.54 -3.95
N ASP A 41 8.75 -1.34 -5.26
CA ASP A 41 7.72 -1.83 -6.18
C ASP A 41 8.24 -2.78 -7.25
N MET A 42 9.57 -2.93 -7.32
CA MET A 42 10.22 -4.03 -8.00
C MET A 42 11.26 -4.66 -7.07
N PRO A 43 11.42 -5.99 -7.09
CA PRO A 43 12.45 -6.64 -6.30
C PRO A 43 13.85 -6.30 -6.85
N PHE A 44 14.82 -6.14 -5.97
CA PHE A 44 16.22 -5.88 -6.35
C PHE A 44 17.18 -6.52 -5.34
N THR A 45 18.42 -6.78 -5.76
CA THR A 45 19.45 -7.33 -4.88
C THR A 45 20.23 -6.21 -4.19
N ALA A 46 20.47 -6.36 -2.89
CA ALA A 46 21.26 -5.44 -2.10
C ALA A 46 22.19 -6.20 -1.15
N VAL A 47 23.34 -5.61 -0.85
CA VAL A 47 24.18 -6.05 0.26
C VAL A 47 23.65 -5.39 1.52
N LEU A 48 23.05 -6.18 2.40
CA LEU A 48 22.45 -5.73 3.66
C LEU A 48 23.34 -6.11 4.83
N GLU A 49 23.36 -5.27 5.85
CA GLU A 49 23.88 -5.59 7.17
C GLU A 49 22.70 -5.86 8.10
N ASN A 50 22.65 -7.06 8.67
CA ASN A 50 21.59 -7.49 9.59
C ASN A 50 22.24 -7.98 10.88
N ASN A 51 22.11 -7.21 11.96
CA ASN A 51 22.70 -7.53 13.27
C ASN A 51 24.21 -7.87 13.19
N GLY A 52 24.98 -7.10 12.40
CA GLY A 52 26.43 -7.26 12.26
C GLY A 52 26.88 -8.31 11.23
N PHE A 53 25.95 -8.97 10.53
CA PHE A 53 26.25 -9.87 9.42
C PHE A 53 25.94 -9.20 8.08
N THR A 54 26.93 -9.20 7.18
CA THR A 54 26.76 -8.72 5.81
C THR A 54 26.29 -9.87 4.92
N VAL A 55 25.16 -9.68 4.24
CA VAL A 55 24.54 -10.68 3.36
C VAL A 55 24.02 -10.03 2.10
N GLU A 56 24.22 -10.69 0.96
CA GLU A 56 23.54 -10.33 -0.28
C GLU A 56 22.14 -10.94 -0.27
N GLN A 57 21.11 -10.09 -0.31
CA GLN A 57 19.71 -10.51 -0.20
C GLN A 57 18.84 -9.75 -1.21
N VAL A 58 17.78 -10.43 -1.67
CA VAL A 58 16.72 -9.79 -2.46
C VAL A 58 15.80 -8.98 -1.53
N VAL A 59 15.69 -7.69 -1.80
CA VAL A 59 14.69 -6.80 -1.19
C VAL A 59 13.39 -6.96 -1.98
N GLY A 60 12.36 -7.50 -1.32
CA GLY A 60 11.07 -7.79 -1.95
C GLY A 60 10.17 -6.57 -2.15
N VAL A 61 9.20 -6.70 -3.05
CA VAL A 61 8.11 -5.73 -3.24
C VAL A 61 7.37 -5.50 -1.92
N GLY A 62 7.04 -4.24 -1.63
CA GLY A 62 6.38 -3.83 -0.39
C GLY A 62 7.34 -3.58 0.78
N SER A 63 8.64 -3.89 0.62
CA SER A 63 9.65 -3.47 1.61
C SER A 63 9.72 -1.95 1.66
N ILE A 64 9.90 -1.40 2.86
CA ILE A 64 10.01 0.05 3.08
C ILE A 64 11.46 0.38 3.35
N ILE A 65 12.00 1.38 2.66
CA ILE A 65 13.39 1.78 2.79
C ILE A 65 13.42 3.25 3.16
N CYS A 66 14.09 3.56 4.26
CA CYS A 66 14.23 4.91 4.77
C CYS A 66 15.69 5.38 4.66
N PRO A 67 15.94 6.69 4.46
CA PRO A 67 17.30 7.24 4.41
C PRO A 67 18.12 6.95 5.69
N PRO A 68 19.45 7.09 5.65
CA PRO A 68 20.29 6.93 6.84
C PRO A 68 19.84 7.85 7.98
N GLY A 69 19.78 7.31 9.21
CA GLY A 69 19.29 8.03 10.38
C GLY A 69 17.77 8.15 10.48
N CYS A 70 17.03 7.59 9.52
CA CYS A 70 15.57 7.47 9.56
C CYS A 70 15.14 6.02 9.80
N GLY A 71 14.49 5.78 10.94
CA GLY A 71 14.01 4.45 11.33
C GLY A 71 14.94 3.72 12.28
N ASP A 72 14.53 2.51 12.62
CA ASP A 72 15.04 1.71 13.74
C ASP A 72 15.14 0.22 13.40
N SER A 73 15.00 -0.17 12.14
CA SER A 73 15.22 -1.55 11.71
C SER A 73 16.67 -1.97 12.00
N GLY A 74 16.86 -3.19 12.49
CA GLY A 74 18.17 -3.83 12.62
C GLY A 74 18.81 -4.24 11.28
N VAL A 75 18.17 -3.90 10.15
CA VAL A 75 18.64 -4.16 8.79
C VAL A 75 18.95 -2.86 8.09
N THR A 76 20.19 -2.71 7.59
CA THR A 76 20.62 -1.53 6.83
C THR A 76 21.29 -1.92 5.52
N VAL A 77 21.33 -1.00 4.57
CA VAL A 77 22.08 -1.15 3.32
C VAL A 77 23.57 -0.99 3.64
N HIS A 78 24.35 -2.06 3.46
CA HIS A 78 25.78 -2.02 3.76
C HIS A 78 26.57 -1.29 2.67
N ALA A 79 26.24 -1.53 1.39
CA ALA A 79 26.85 -0.88 0.25
C ALA A 79 25.77 -0.26 -0.64
N SER A 80 26.02 0.97 -1.12
CA SER A 80 25.07 1.70 -1.96
C SER A 80 24.61 0.84 -3.14
N THR A 81 23.31 0.87 -3.43
CA THR A 81 22.69 0.05 -4.46
C THR A 81 21.69 0.87 -5.28
N TRP A 82 21.02 0.24 -6.23
CA TRP A 82 19.96 0.82 -7.04
C TRP A 82 18.68 0.04 -6.81
N GLY A 83 17.58 0.74 -6.55
CA GLY A 83 16.27 0.13 -6.38
C GLY A 83 15.20 0.91 -7.13
N TYR A 84 14.02 0.31 -7.22
CA TYR A 84 12.81 0.99 -7.69
C TYR A 84 11.77 0.98 -6.59
N GLY A 85 11.08 2.11 -6.47
CA GLY A 85 10.02 2.27 -5.52
C GLY A 85 9.31 3.59 -5.70
N ARG A 86 8.28 3.79 -4.89
CA ARG A 86 7.56 5.06 -4.78
C ARG A 86 7.92 5.70 -3.46
N LEU A 87 8.25 6.99 -3.50
CA LEU A 87 8.41 7.77 -2.28
C LEU A 87 7.03 7.92 -1.62
N VAL A 88 7.00 7.65 -0.32
CA VAL A 88 5.79 7.81 0.48
C VAL A 88 5.45 9.30 0.53
N PRO A 89 4.19 9.70 0.33
CA PRO A 89 3.86 11.08 -0.02
C PRO A 89 4.05 12.01 1.18
N GLY A 90 4.86 13.05 1.02
CA GLY A 90 4.91 14.18 1.95
C GLY A 90 4.11 15.41 1.45
N ASP A 91 4.15 15.70 0.15
CA ASP A 91 3.59 16.94 -0.41
C ASP A 91 2.64 16.74 -1.62
N ARG A 92 2.39 15.49 -2.02
CA ARG A 92 1.59 15.19 -3.21
C ARG A 92 0.11 14.99 -2.88
N THR A 93 -0.75 15.57 -3.70
CA THR A 93 -2.19 15.35 -3.65
C THR A 93 -2.54 13.93 -4.06
N CYS A 94 -3.09 13.15 -3.13
CA CYS A 94 -3.76 11.89 -3.38
C CYS A 94 -5.27 12.12 -3.29
N ILE A 95 -6.04 11.68 -4.29
CA ILE A 95 -7.50 11.76 -4.20
C ILE A 95 -8.02 10.59 -3.37
N VAL A 96 -9.01 10.82 -2.52
CA VAL A 96 -9.60 9.79 -1.68
C VAL A 96 -11.10 9.82 -1.79
N ALA A 97 -11.69 8.67 -2.11
CA ALA A 97 -13.14 8.47 -2.07
C ALA A 97 -13.48 7.49 -0.95
N ALA A 98 -13.81 8.02 0.22
CA ALA A 98 -14.08 7.28 1.44
C ALA A 98 -14.88 8.16 2.41
N SER A 99 -15.48 7.56 3.44
CA SER A 99 -16.08 8.35 4.53
C SER A 99 -15.04 9.27 5.19
N GLU A 100 -15.50 10.39 5.74
CA GLU A 100 -14.65 11.41 6.36
C GLU A 100 -13.68 10.83 7.41
N GLU A 101 -14.17 9.89 8.23
CA GLU A 101 -13.37 9.17 9.23
C GLU A 101 -12.18 8.43 8.61
N VAL A 102 -12.42 7.70 7.51
CA VAL A 102 -11.40 6.92 6.82
C VAL A 102 -10.44 7.84 6.06
N ALA A 103 -10.96 8.88 5.42
CA ALA A 103 -10.15 9.89 4.75
C ALA A 103 -9.20 10.59 5.73
N ALA A 104 -9.67 10.92 6.94
CA ALA A 104 -8.85 11.49 8.00
C ALA A 104 -7.68 10.58 8.42
N LEU A 105 -7.90 9.27 8.48
CA LEU A 105 -6.85 8.31 8.80
C LEU A 105 -5.83 8.16 7.67
N ILE A 106 -6.26 8.21 6.42
CA ILE A 106 -5.36 8.20 5.25
C ILE A 106 -4.49 9.46 5.20
N ARG A 107 -4.93 10.60 5.77
CA ARG A 107 -4.08 11.80 5.92
C ARG A 107 -2.95 11.63 6.94
N SER A 108 -3.14 10.79 7.95
CA SER A 108 -2.23 10.66 9.10
C SER A 108 -0.77 10.30 8.79
N PRO A 109 -0.39 9.65 7.66
CA PRO A 109 1.01 9.43 7.29
C PRO A 109 1.74 10.66 6.70
N GLY A 110 1.10 11.84 6.69
CA GLY A 110 1.61 13.02 5.97
C GLY A 110 1.12 13.09 4.51
N ILE A 111 0.12 12.29 4.15
CA ILE A 111 -0.45 12.28 2.79
C ILE A 111 -1.40 13.48 2.66
N ARG A 112 -1.14 14.36 1.69
CA ARG A 112 -2.08 15.41 1.31
C ARG A 112 -3.26 14.77 0.57
N VAL A 113 -4.43 14.76 1.20
CA VAL A 113 -5.65 14.16 0.64
C VAL A 113 -6.59 15.23 0.10
N VAL A 114 -7.14 14.99 -1.10
CA VAL A 114 -8.33 15.67 -1.62
C VAL A 114 -9.48 14.67 -1.65
N GLU A 115 -10.53 14.94 -0.88
CA GLU A 115 -11.71 14.08 -0.86
C GLU A 115 -12.52 14.29 -2.15
N VAL A 116 -12.96 13.20 -2.77
CA VAL A 116 -13.74 13.17 -4.00
C VAL A 116 -14.81 12.07 -3.89
N ASP A 117 -15.93 12.21 -4.60
CA ASP A 117 -16.91 11.11 -4.65
C ASP A 117 -16.44 9.94 -5.53
N TYR A 118 -17.21 8.85 -5.57
CA TYR A 118 -16.86 7.65 -6.34
C TYR A 118 -16.79 7.89 -7.85
N GLU A 119 -17.69 8.69 -8.42
CA GLU A 119 -17.71 8.93 -9.86
C GLU A 119 -16.54 9.84 -10.27
N GLU A 120 -16.26 10.86 -9.46
CA GLU A 120 -15.12 11.75 -9.63
C GLU A 120 -13.80 10.99 -9.45
N PHE A 121 -13.73 10.02 -8.54
CA PHE A 121 -12.57 9.13 -8.40
C PHE A 121 -12.25 8.40 -9.71
N PHE A 122 -13.23 7.73 -10.31
CA PHE A 122 -13.04 7.05 -11.58
C PHE A 122 -12.65 8.02 -12.69
N GLU A 123 -13.26 9.21 -12.76
CA GLU A 123 -12.89 10.20 -13.76
C GLU A 123 -11.44 10.67 -13.59
N ASN A 124 -11.04 11.01 -12.38
CA ASN A 124 -9.70 11.51 -12.08
C ASN A 124 -8.61 10.46 -12.35
N VAL A 125 -8.84 9.18 -11.99
CA VAL A 125 -7.89 8.10 -12.25
C VAL A 125 -7.81 7.75 -13.75
N VAL A 126 -8.96 7.58 -14.40
CA VAL A 126 -9.02 7.09 -15.79
C VAL A 126 -8.65 8.18 -16.79
N ARG A 127 -9.12 9.41 -16.59
CA ARG A 127 -8.93 10.50 -17.57
C ARG A 127 -7.79 11.44 -17.21
N LYS A 128 -7.64 11.79 -15.94
CA LYS A 128 -6.67 12.82 -15.50
C LYS A 128 -5.34 12.23 -15.03
N GLY A 129 -5.22 10.91 -14.93
CA GLY A 129 -4.00 10.24 -14.49
C GLY A 129 -3.63 10.54 -13.03
N LEU A 130 -4.62 10.91 -12.20
CA LEU A 130 -4.40 11.15 -10.78
C LEU A 130 -4.34 9.83 -10.02
N ASN A 131 -3.51 9.82 -8.98
CA ASN A 131 -3.41 8.70 -8.08
C ASN A 131 -4.39 8.85 -6.92
N GLY A 132 -4.94 7.73 -6.46
CA GLY A 132 -5.93 7.78 -5.39
C GLY A 132 -6.26 6.45 -4.74
N VAL A 133 -7.00 6.56 -3.64
CA VAL A 133 -7.56 5.42 -2.91
C VAL A 133 -9.07 5.58 -2.79
N MET A 134 -9.81 4.53 -3.10
CA MET A 134 -11.24 4.42 -2.84
C MET A 134 -11.48 3.36 -1.78
N VAL A 135 -12.21 3.71 -0.72
CA VAL A 135 -12.69 2.73 0.27
C VAL A 135 -14.19 2.57 0.09
N VAL A 136 -14.57 1.36 -0.30
CA VAL A 136 -15.97 1.06 -0.62
C VAL A 136 -16.76 0.94 0.68
N SER A 137 -17.89 1.64 0.73
CA SER A 137 -18.85 1.60 1.83
C SER A 137 -20.26 1.75 1.25
N LYS A 138 -21.25 1.13 1.90
CA LYS A 138 -22.67 1.35 1.60
C LYS A 138 -23.14 2.77 1.97
N ASP A 139 -22.50 3.36 2.98
CA ASP A 139 -22.91 4.65 3.53
C ASP A 139 -22.34 5.84 2.74
N TYR A 140 -21.35 5.56 1.88
CA TYR A 140 -20.77 6.55 0.99
C TYR A 140 -21.46 6.40 -0.37
N GLY A 141 -22.49 7.22 -0.61
CA GLY A 141 -23.35 7.12 -1.79
C GLY A 141 -22.61 7.34 -3.12
N GLY A 142 -23.30 7.12 -4.24
CA GLY A 142 -22.79 7.42 -5.58
C GLY A 142 -22.29 6.23 -6.39
N LEU A 143 -22.31 5.01 -5.83
CA LEU A 143 -21.98 3.78 -6.54
C LEU A 143 -22.92 2.64 -6.11
N GLU A 144 -23.32 1.79 -7.06
CA GLU A 144 -24.07 0.57 -6.74
C GLU A 144 -23.13 -0.43 -6.07
N VAL A 145 -23.34 -0.64 -4.76
CA VAL A 145 -22.50 -1.50 -3.94
C VAL A 145 -23.35 -2.59 -3.27
N GLN A 146 -22.88 -3.82 -3.34
CA GLN A 146 -23.44 -4.95 -2.58
C GLN A 146 -22.55 -5.25 -1.38
N GLU A 147 -23.12 -5.31 -0.18
CA GLU A 147 -22.40 -5.84 0.99
C GLU A 147 -22.56 -7.35 1.04
N ARG A 148 -21.44 -8.00 1.36
CA ARG A 148 -21.36 -9.40 1.73
C ARG A 148 -20.94 -9.48 3.19
N GLY A 149 -21.48 -10.49 3.87
CA GLY A 149 -21.04 -10.83 5.22
C GLY A 149 -19.56 -11.22 5.25
N GLY A 150 -19.02 -11.34 6.46
CA GLY A 150 -17.61 -11.58 6.66
C GLY A 150 -17.10 -12.89 6.06
N ILE A 151 -15.81 -12.88 5.71
CA ILE A 151 -15.10 -14.03 5.15
C ILE A 151 -13.82 -14.27 5.92
N CYS A 152 -13.49 -15.54 6.13
CA CYS A 152 -12.20 -15.98 6.62
C CYS A 152 -11.60 -16.97 5.61
N GLY A 153 -10.31 -16.85 5.35
CA GLY A 153 -9.64 -17.75 4.42
C GLY A 153 -8.20 -17.38 4.12
N ASN A 154 -7.64 -18.07 3.14
CA ASN A 154 -6.28 -17.81 2.68
C ASN A 154 -6.26 -16.61 1.74
N LEU A 155 -5.25 -15.76 1.91
CA LEU A 155 -4.97 -14.67 0.98
C LEU A 155 -4.40 -15.24 -0.32
N TYR A 156 -4.96 -14.81 -1.44
CA TYR A 156 -4.48 -15.12 -2.78
C TYR A 156 -4.13 -13.83 -3.53
N SER A 157 -2.90 -13.76 -4.01
CA SER A 157 -2.40 -12.62 -4.78
C SER A 157 -2.61 -12.83 -6.28
N HIS A 158 -3.39 -11.94 -6.89
CA HIS A 158 -3.55 -11.87 -8.35
C HIS A 158 -2.49 -10.98 -9.00
N ASN A 159 -1.95 -10.01 -8.25
CA ASN A 159 -0.84 -9.18 -8.67
C ASN A 159 0.26 -9.18 -7.60
N PRO A 160 1.16 -10.18 -7.60
CA PRO A 160 2.21 -10.31 -6.59
C PRO A 160 3.30 -9.24 -6.65
N LEU A 161 3.32 -8.43 -7.71
CA LEU A 161 4.25 -7.31 -7.88
C LEU A 161 3.67 -5.99 -7.36
N HIS A 162 2.37 -5.94 -7.04
CA HIS A 162 1.80 -4.81 -6.33
C HIS A 162 2.07 -4.95 -4.81
N PRO A 163 2.44 -3.89 -4.07
CA PRO A 163 2.72 -4.01 -2.63
C PRO A 163 1.60 -4.61 -1.79
N ALA A 164 0.34 -4.28 -2.07
CA ALA A 164 -0.80 -4.93 -1.43
C ALA A 164 -0.91 -6.44 -1.76
N GLY A 165 -0.44 -6.87 -2.93
CA GLY A 165 -0.45 -8.25 -3.37
C GLY A 165 0.74 -9.08 -2.85
N ALA A 166 1.86 -8.45 -2.48
CA ALA A 166 3.04 -9.14 -1.95
C ALA A 166 2.73 -9.96 -0.67
N VAL A 167 1.73 -9.53 0.09
CA VAL A 167 1.22 -10.17 1.31
C VAL A 167 0.63 -11.57 1.05
N GLY A 168 0.23 -11.88 -0.18
CA GLY A 168 -0.47 -13.13 -0.53
C GLY A 168 0.41 -14.33 -0.92
N LYS A 169 1.73 -14.29 -0.71
CA LYS A 169 2.65 -15.42 -0.98
C LYS A 169 3.02 -16.19 0.31
N PRO A 170 3.30 -17.51 0.19
CA PRO A 170 2.36 -18.54 0.61
C PRO A 170 2.01 -18.48 2.13
N SER A 171 0.75 -18.11 2.36
CA SER A 171 -0.13 -18.31 3.53
C SER A 171 0.13 -17.56 4.84
N PRO A 172 -0.61 -16.46 4.98
CA PRO A 172 -1.42 -16.19 6.17
C PRO A 172 -2.93 -16.22 5.89
N SER A 173 -3.70 -16.76 6.83
CA SER A 173 -5.15 -16.61 6.86
C SER A 173 -5.55 -15.22 7.34
N CYS A 174 -6.61 -14.64 6.77
CA CYS A 174 -7.22 -13.43 7.31
C CYS A 174 -8.73 -13.60 7.47
N CYS A 175 -9.31 -12.78 8.33
CA CYS A 175 -10.76 -12.64 8.49
C CYS A 175 -11.13 -11.18 8.27
N ILE A 176 -12.15 -10.94 7.46
CA ILE A 176 -12.71 -9.62 7.17
C ILE A 176 -14.18 -9.65 7.54
N GLU A 177 -14.62 -8.71 8.36
CA GLU A 177 -15.99 -8.70 8.90
C GLU A 177 -17.04 -8.34 7.87
N ASN A 178 -16.77 -7.34 7.02
CA ASN A 178 -17.68 -6.87 5.99
C ASN A 178 -16.89 -6.61 4.71
N ILE A 179 -17.40 -7.13 3.60
CA ILE A 179 -16.85 -6.89 2.27
C ILE A 179 -17.92 -6.21 1.42
N TYR A 180 -17.51 -5.21 0.67
CA TYR A 180 -18.33 -4.49 -0.26
C TYR A 180 -17.88 -4.81 -1.67
N GLU A 181 -18.80 -5.10 -2.56
CA GLU A 181 -18.53 -5.35 -3.96
C GLU A 181 -19.19 -4.28 -4.81
N ILE A 182 -18.45 -3.75 -5.78
CA ILE A 182 -18.98 -2.80 -6.75
C ILE A 182 -19.76 -3.59 -7.80
N VAL A 183 -21.01 -3.21 -8.00
CA VAL A 183 -21.93 -3.81 -8.98
C VAL A 183 -22.06 -2.89 -10.20
N GLY A 184 -22.53 -3.46 -11.30
CA GLY A 184 -22.80 -2.70 -12.51
C GLY A 184 -21.56 -2.48 -13.40
N PRO A 185 -21.62 -1.52 -14.35
CA PRO A 185 -20.60 -1.36 -15.39
C PRO A 185 -19.19 -1.07 -14.87
N ARG A 186 -19.07 -0.34 -13.76
CA ARG A 186 -17.79 0.07 -13.15
C ARG A 186 -16.96 -1.13 -12.69
N ALA A 187 -17.59 -2.25 -12.30
CA ALA A 187 -16.89 -3.46 -11.90
C ALA A 187 -15.92 -3.99 -12.97
N ARG A 188 -16.20 -3.74 -14.25
CA ARG A 188 -15.35 -4.18 -15.39
C ARG A 188 -14.01 -3.44 -15.47
N LEU A 189 -13.94 -2.26 -14.86
CA LEU A 189 -12.73 -1.44 -14.80
C LEU A 189 -11.76 -1.92 -13.72
N ILE A 190 -12.14 -2.90 -12.91
CA ILE A 190 -11.36 -3.30 -11.74
C ILE A 190 -10.56 -4.55 -12.06
N ASN A 191 -9.25 -4.51 -11.81
CA ASN A 191 -8.42 -5.71 -11.71
C ASN A 191 -8.29 -6.12 -10.25
N LYS A 192 -8.26 -7.42 -10.00
CA LYS A 192 -8.03 -7.95 -8.64
C LYS A 192 -6.54 -7.84 -8.32
N ILE A 193 -6.21 -7.37 -7.12
CA ILE A 193 -4.86 -7.46 -6.56
C ILE A 193 -4.80 -8.59 -5.54
N LEU A 194 -5.74 -8.61 -4.59
CA LEU A 194 -5.74 -9.54 -3.46
C LEU A 194 -7.15 -10.06 -3.21
N SER A 195 -7.27 -11.36 -2.89
CA SER A 195 -8.55 -12.03 -2.65
C SER A 195 -8.50 -13.00 -1.46
N VAL A 196 -9.67 -13.33 -0.90
CA VAL A 196 -9.88 -14.39 0.09
C VAL A 196 -10.86 -15.40 -0.49
N ASN A 197 -10.46 -16.66 -0.66
CA ASN A 197 -11.30 -17.73 -1.24
C ASN A 197 -12.12 -17.25 -2.47
N ASP A 198 -11.47 -16.58 -3.42
CA ASP A 198 -12.03 -15.98 -4.66
C ASP A 198 -12.76 -14.63 -4.56
N VAL A 199 -13.05 -14.15 -3.34
CA VAL A 199 -13.65 -12.83 -3.11
C VAL A 199 -12.57 -11.75 -3.13
N SER A 200 -12.72 -10.76 -4.00
CA SER A 200 -11.77 -9.64 -4.11
C SER A 200 -11.87 -8.73 -2.89
N ILE A 201 -10.74 -8.47 -2.24
CA ILE A 201 -10.68 -7.60 -1.05
C ILE A 201 -9.88 -6.32 -1.33
N ILE A 202 -8.96 -6.37 -2.30
CA ILE A 202 -8.22 -5.20 -2.81
C ILE A 202 -8.14 -5.32 -4.33
N GLY A 203 -8.46 -4.23 -5.02
CA GLY A 203 -8.36 -4.12 -6.48
C GLY A 203 -7.70 -2.82 -6.92
N GLU A 204 -7.47 -2.71 -8.22
CA GLU A 204 -6.96 -1.51 -8.89
C GLU A 204 -7.91 -1.11 -10.03
N VAL A 205 -8.02 0.19 -10.30
CA VAL A 205 -8.75 0.74 -11.44
C VAL A 205 -7.85 0.73 -12.68
N LYS A 206 -8.35 0.18 -13.78
CA LYS A 206 -7.75 0.33 -15.12
C LYS A 206 -7.82 1.79 -15.56
N GLY A 207 -6.69 2.49 -15.52
CA GLY A 207 -6.61 3.90 -15.88
C GLY A 207 -5.19 4.33 -16.25
N ILE A 208 -5.03 5.63 -16.46
CA ILE A 208 -3.71 6.26 -16.67
C ILE A 208 -3.00 6.44 -15.32
N GLY A 209 -3.76 6.73 -14.25
CA GLY A 209 -3.25 6.86 -12.89
C GLY A 209 -3.38 5.57 -12.08
N GLU A 210 -2.83 5.59 -10.86
CA GLU A 210 -2.92 4.48 -9.91
C GLU A 210 -4.14 4.65 -8.99
N GLY A 211 -5.22 3.91 -9.25
CA GLY A 211 -6.42 3.93 -8.40
C GLY A 211 -6.56 2.65 -7.60
N LEU A 212 -6.28 2.68 -6.29
CA LEU A 212 -6.49 1.52 -5.41
C LEU A 212 -7.94 1.48 -4.90
N ILE A 213 -8.54 0.30 -4.88
CA ILE A 213 -9.85 0.05 -4.30
C ILE A 213 -9.73 -0.90 -3.12
N LEU A 214 -10.19 -0.47 -1.96
CA LEU A 214 -10.34 -1.28 -0.76
C LEU A 214 -11.81 -1.67 -0.61
N PHE A 215 -12.10 -2.96 -0.72
CA PHE A 215 -13.45 -3.52 -0.63
C PHE A 215 -13.89 -3.81 0.81
N PHE A 216 -13.14 -3.31 1.78
CA PHE A 216 -13.42 -3.45 3.20
C PHE A 216 -12.91 -2.20 3.92
N ASN A 217 -13.33 -2.00 5.16
CA ASN A 217 -12.82 -0.90 5.97
C ASN A 217 -11.44 -1.27 6.56
N PRO A 218 -10.33 -0.65 6.12
CA PRO A 218 -8.98 -1.01 6.57
C PRO A 218 -8.69 -0.62 8.02
N VAL A 219 -9.48 0.29 8.58
CA VAL A 219 -9.36 0.80 9.96
C VAL A 219 -9.82 -0.25 10.97
N ARG A 220 -10.87 -0.99 10.62
CA ARG A 220 -11.43 -2.06 11.45
C ARG A 220 -10.73 -3.40 11.23
N ALA A 221 -9.93 -3.52 10.17
CA ALA A 221 -9.15 -4.71 9.90
C ALA A 221 -7.89 -4.77 10.77
N SER A 222 -7.47 -5.99 11.12
CA SER A 222 -6.20 -6.26 11.79
C SER A 222 -5.36 -7.26 11.00
N GLY A 223 -4.08 -7.39 11.38
CA GLY A 223 -3.15 -8.32 10.76
C GLY A 223 -2.91 -8.03 9.27
N TYR A 224 -2.85 -9.09 8.47
CA TYR A 224 -2.41 -9.04 7.08
C TYR A 224 -3.30 -8.21 6.15
N ALA A 225 -4.61 -8.18 6.38
CA ALA A 225 -5.53 -7.38 5.56
C ALA A 225 -5.25 -5.88 5.75
N SER A 226 -5.04 -5.44 6.99
CA SER A 226 -4.68 -4.04 7.29
C SER A 226 -3.31 -3.69 6.71
N LEU A 227 -2.32 -4.58 6.88
CA LEU A 227 -0.98 -4.40 6.30
C LEU A 227 -1.04 -4.23 4.78
N ALA A 228 -1.73 -5.14 4.07
CA ALA A 228 -1.89 -5.08 2.62
C ALA A 228 -2.56 -3.78 2.17
N ALA A 229 -3.61 -3.35 2.88
CA ALA A 229 -4.29 -2.10 2.58
C ALA A 229 -3.34 -0.90 2.72
N TRP A 230 -2.62 -0.77 3.83
CA TRP A 230 -1.72 0.35 4.08
C TRP A 230 -0.51 0.39 3.13
N LEU A 231 0.08 -0.77 2.82
CA LEU A 231 1.11 -0.84 1.78
C LEU A 231 0.58 -0.39 0.42
N GLY A 232 -0.64 -0.81 0.07
CA GLY A 232 -1.34 -0.35 -1.13
C GLY A 232 -1.60 1.15 -1.13
N VAL A 233 -2.08 1.71 -0.01
CA VAL A 233 -2.37 3.15 0.14
C VAL A 233 -1.11 3.98 -0.06
N MET A 234 -0.01 3.61 0.63
CA MET A 234 1.28 4.29 0.47
C MET A 234 1.78 4.22 -0.97
N TYR A 235 1.63 3.05 -1.61
CA TYR A 235 2.04 2.87 -3.01
C TYR A 235 1.19 3.70 -3.97
N ALA A 236 -0.13 3.65 -3.85
CA ALA A 236 -1.05 4.35 -4.72
C ALA A 236 -0.83 5.86 -4.62
N CYS A 237 -0.81 6.41 -3.40
CA CYS A 237 -0.58 7.83 -3.20
C CYS A 237 0.86 8.28 -3.48
N GLY A 238 1.84 7.35 -3.51
CA GLY A 238 3.26 7.62 -3.65
C GLY A 238 3.67 8.18 -5.02
N SER A 239 4.92 8.65 -5.12
CA SER A 239 5.47 9.29 -6.33
C SER A 239 6.76 8.63 -6.80
N THR A 240 6.91 8.47 -8.11
CA THR A 240 8.17 8.06 -8.77
C THR A 240 9.06 9.25 -9.13
N ALA A 241 8.54 10.48 -9.08
CA ALA A 241 9.20 11.68 -9.63
C ALA A 241 10.18 12.38 -8.66
N GLU A 242 10.13 12.06 -7.36
CA GLU A 242 10.87 12.79 -6.32
C GLU A 242 12.29 12.23 -6.04
N TYR A 243 12.74 11.25 -6.83
CA TYR A 243 14.06 10.63 -6.68
C TYR A 243 15.10 11.15 -7.69
N MET A 244 14.85 12.34 -8.25
CA MET A 244 15.77 13.10 -9.09
C MET A 244 16.43 14.21 -8.29
#